data_AF-A0A962LIL3-F1
#
_entry.id   AF-A0A962LIL3-F1
#
_cell.length_a   1.000
_cell.length_b   1.000
_cell.length_c   1.000
_cell.angle_alpha   90.00
_cell.angle_beta   90.00
_cell.angle_gamma   90.00
#
_symmetry.space_group_name_H-M   'P 1'
#
loop_
_entity.id
_entity.type
_entity.pdbx_description
1 polymer ?
#
loop_
_entity_poly.entity_id
_entity_poly.type
_entity_poly.pdbx_seq_one_letter_code
_entity_poly.pdbx_strand_id
1 'polypeptide(L)'
;MQSTGSKLTAPVVLALLLQACVAAPPVPETAASPNVVAEPAPEKQAATRSPDDVPELTLSLPAPGKCDCSTAPAPDYTFLEKGYRALLDGEYDDAMQHFQRYHRLETSPRADLEAGIAIAYVQMLPRSSFYDPQVARSSFKVLREKNAKKLRVHDYTRLMRQSLINLLELQSDIDELKTRNITLKDDLKKREEALKRLRDLTLNQKPAAQ
;
A
#
# COMPACT_ATOMS: atom_id res chain seq x y z
N MET A 1 34.90 43.46 -15.73
CA MET A 1 34.17 44.52 -15.00
C MET A 1 33.23 43.84 -14.02
N GLN A 2 33.18 44.41 -12.81
CA GLN A 2 32.63 43.86 -11.57
C GLN A 2 31.11 43.80 -11.57
N SER A 3 30.54 42.84 -10.82
CA SER A 3 29.42 43.05 -9.88
C SER A 3 29.21 41.71 -9.13
N THR A 4 29.77 41.51 -7.92
CA THR A 4 29.14 41.72 -6.59
C THR A 4 27.76 41.06 -6.52
N GLY A 5 27.45 40.13 -5.62
CA GLY A 5 27.76 40.04 -4.19
C GLY A 5 26.43 39.66 -3.51
N SER A 6 26.39 38.54 -2.82
CA SER A 6 26.21 38.48 -1.35
C SER A 6 24.78 38.12 -0.90
N LYS A 7 24.80 37.35 0.20
CA LYS A 7 23.76 36.54 0.83
C LYS A 7 22.63 37.38 1.44
N LEU A 8 21.43 36.82 1.51
CA LEU A 8 20.53 37.09 2.63
C LEU A 8 19.72 35.83 3.01
N THR A 9 20.08 35.27 4.15
CA THR A 9 19.30 34.34 4.97
C THR A 9 18.31 35.14 5.81
N ALA A 10 17.05 34.70 5.90
CA ALA A 10 16.17 34.99 7.04
C ALA A 10 15.15 33.86 7.21
N PRO A 11 14.99 33.31 8.43
CA PRO A 11 14.05 32.24 8.76
C PRO A 11 12.71 32.82 9.26
N VAL A 12 11.58 32.21 8.90
CA VAL A 12 10.28 32.52 9.52
C VAL A 12 9.55 31.23 9.87
N VAL A 13 9.71 30.85 11.14
CA VAL A 13 8.68 30.47 12.12
C VAL A 13 7.47 29.66 11.62
N LEU A 14 7.56 28.34 11.86
CA LEU A 14 6.61 27.50 12.61
C LEU A 14 5.20 28.07 12.89
N ALA A 15 4.17 27.50 12.27
CA ALA A 15 2.84 27.40 12.86
C ALA A 15 2.18 26.08 12.43
N LEU A 16 2.26 25.08 13.31
CA LEU A 16 1.38 23.92 13.33
C LEU A 16 -0.07 24.41 13.54
N LEU A 17 -0.98 23.99 12.68
CA LEU A 17 -2.40 23.90 13.02
C LEU A 17 -2.91 22.51 12.61
N LEU A 18 -2.80 21.56 13.54
CA LEU A 18 -3.68 20.40 13.59
C LEU A 18 -5.08 20.90 13.95
N GLN A 19 -6.06 20.62 13.10
CA GLN A 19 -7.45 20.52 13.54
C GLN A 19 -8.03 19.21 12.97
N ALA A 20 -8.02 18.20 13.84
CA ALA A 20 -8.95 17.08 13.76
C ALA A 20 -10.29 17.55 14.32
N CYS A 21 -11.38 17.36 13.58
CA CYS A 21 -12.73 17.30 14.14
C CYS A 21 -13.59 16.36 13.29
N VAL A 22 -13.91 15.23 13.91
CA VAL A 22 -14.94 14.26 13.54
C VAL A 22 -16.31 14.92 13.71
N ALA A 23 -17.20 14.79 12.72
CA ALA A 23 -18.63 15.00 12.90
C ALA A 23 -19.41 14.13 11.90
N ALA A 24 -20.00 13.05 12.39
CA ALA A 24 -21.03 12.29 11.68
C ALA A 24 -22.41 12.88 12.01
N PRO A 25 -23.32 13.05 11.04
CA PRO A 25 -24.70 13.45 11.32
C PRO A 25 -25.57 12.25 11.75
N PRO A 26 -26.57 12.48 12.65
CA PRO A 26 -27.42 11.44 13.21
C PRO A 26 -28.57 11.01 12.29
N VAL A 27 -28.97 9.75 12.43
CA VAL A 27 -30.19 9.15 11.87
C VAL A 27 -31.39 9.55 12.72
N PRO A 28 -32.50 10.04 12.14
CA PRO A 28 -33.75 10.18 12.89
C PRO A 28 -34.56 8.87 12.83
N GLU A 29 -34.70 8.23 13.99
CA GLU A 29 -35.84 7.36 14.29
C GLU A 29 -37.12 8.20 14.31
N THR A 30 -38.19 7.70 13.71
CA THR A 30 -39.54 8.20 13.97
C THR A 30 -40.42 7.01 14.30
N ALA A 31 -40.64 6.82 15.60
CA ALA A 31 -41.66 5.96 16.15
C ALA A 31 -43.04 6.65 16.06
N ALA A 32 -44.06 5.90 15.67
CA ALA A 32 -45.45 6.17 16.06
C ALA A 32 -46.29 4.89 15.92
N SER A 33 -46.54 4.24 17.07
CA SER A 33 -47.79 3.48 17.33
C SER A 33 -48.83 4.45 17.92
N PRO A 34 -50.15 4.19 17.86
CA PRO A 34 -50.85 3.26 18.77
C PRO A 34 -52.06 2.56 18.06
N ASN A 35 -52.86 1.60 18.56
CA ASN A 35 -53.30 1.20 19.90
C ASN A 35 -54.03 -0.19 19.80
N VAL A 36 -53.79 -1.08 20.78
CA VAL A 36 -54.68 -1.98 21.58
C VAL A 36 -56.00 -2.48 20.94
N VAL A 37 -56.36 -3.79 21.00
CA VAL A 37 -57.19 -4.44 22.05
C VAL A 37 -57.29 -5.98 21.89
N ALA A 38 -57.17 -6.67 23.04
CA ALA A 38 -57.74 -7.95 23.50
C ALA A 38 -57.34 -9.33 22.91
N GLU A 39 -56.77 -10.13 23.80
CA GLU A 39 -56.71 -11.59 23.85
C GLU A 39 -58.13 -12.20 24.08
N PRO A 40 -58.35 -13.50 23.76
CA PRO A 40 -58.08 -14.50 24.78
C PRO A 40 -57.42 -15.80 24.26
N ALA A 41 -56.60 -16.39 25.12
CA ALA A 41 -56.12 -17.77 25.02
C ALA A 41 -57.29 -18.78 24.93
N PRO A 42 -57.01 -20.00 24.43
CA PRO A 42 -56.80 -21.05 25.41
C PRO A 42 -55.57 -21.92 25.12
N GLU A 43 -54.93 -22.24 26.23
CA GLU A 43 -53.90 -23.23 26.44
C GLU A 43 -54.39 -24.64 26.04
N LYS A 44 -53.69 -25.33 25.13
CA LYS A 44 -53.69 -26.80 25.10
C LYS A 44 -52.49 -27.40 24.37
N GLN A 45 -51.78 -28.22 25.15
CA GLN A 45 -51.01 -29.40 24.76
C GLN A 45 -49.62 -29.18 24.14
N ALA A 46 -48.63 -29.18 25.04
CA ALA A 46 -47.33 -29.76 24.77
C ALA A 46 -47.51 -31.23 24.32
N ALA A 47 -47.51 -31.44 23.00
CA ALA A 47 -47.33 -32.75 22.42
C ALA A 47 -45.82 -33.06 22.40
N THR A 48 -45.47 -34.16 23.05
CA THR A 48 -44.22 -34.91 22.90
C THR A 48 -43.70 -34.88 21.47
N ARG A 49 -42.56 -34.21 21.25
CA ARG A 49 -41.80 -34.31 19.99
C ARG A 49 -41.10 -35.67 19.94
N SER A 50 -41.50 -36.48 18.97
CA SER A 50 -40.72 -37.65 18.54
C SER A 50 -39.41 -37.18 17.90
N PRO A 51 -38.36 -38.02 17.80
CA PRO A 51 -37.05 -37.62 17.27
C PRO A 51 -37.06 -37.22 15.80
N ASP A 52 -38.17 -37.40 15.08
CA ASP A 52 -38.30 -37.19 13.64
C ASP A 52 -38.82 -35.79 13.24
N ASP A 53 -39.07 -34.89 14.19
CA ASP A 53 -39.45 -33.49 13.88
C ASP A 53 -38.23 -32.62 13.56
N VAL A 54 -37.48 -32.97 12.50
CA VAL A 54 -36.71 -31.97 11.76
C VAL A 54 -37.60 -31.54 10.59
N PRO A 55 -38.18 -30.32 10.60
CA PRO A 55 -38.95 -29.85 9.47
C PRO A 55 -38.03 -29.83 8.24
N GLU A 56 -38.37 -30.66 7.25
CA GLU A 56 -37.66 -30.72 5.99
C GLU A 56 -37.80 -29.33 5.33
N LEU A 57 -36.72 -28.56 5.29
CA LEU A 57 -36.71 -27.25 4.64
C LEU A 57 -36.88 -27.48 3.13
N THR A 58 -38.13 -27.46 2.66
CA THR A 58 -38.44 -27.35 1.24
C THR A 58 -38.04 -25.96 0.75
N LEU A 59 -36.77 -25.84 0.37
CA LEU A 59 -36.24 -24.69 -0.34
C LEU A 59 -37.06 -24.54 -1.63
N SER A 60 -37.88 -23.49 -1.72
CA SER A 60 -38.59 -23.08 -2.95
C SER A 60 -37.60 -22.51 -3.95
N LEU A 61 -36.59 -23.29 -4.29
CA LEU A 61 -35.69 -22.99 -5.38
C LEU A 61 -36.47 -23.26 -6.67
N PRO A 62 -36.37 -22.38 -7.68
CA PRO A 62 -36.83 -22.73 -9.00
C PRO A 62 -36.21 -24.08 -9.38
N ALA A 63 -37.01 -24.98 -9.96
CA ALA A 63 -36.53 -26.27 -10.44
C ALA A 63 -35.22 -26.04 -11.22
N PRO A 64 -34.21 -26.94 -11.14
CA PRO A 64 -33.01 -26.80 -11.93
C PRO A 64 -33.40 -26.88 -13.40
N GLY A 65 -33.76 -25.73 -13.98
CA GLY A 65 -33.77 -25.52 -15.40
C GLY A 65 -32.38 -25.92 -15.87
N LYS A 66 -32.30 -26.60 -17.01
CA LYS A 66 -31.04 -26.97 -17.64
C LYS A 66 -30.12 -25.74 -17.60
N CYS A 67 -29.22 -25.68 -16.63
CA CYS A 67 -28.21 -24.65 -16.63
C CYS A 67 -27.27 -25.08 -17.73
N ASP A 68 -27.41 -24.49 -18.91
CA ASP A 68 -26.28 -24.35 -19.82
C ASP A 68 -25.29 -23.41 -19.14
N CYS A 69 -24.65 -23.94 -18.11
CA CYS A 69 -23.51 -23.37 -17.43
C CYS A 69 -22.32 -23.50 -18.41
N SER A 70 -22.46 -22.92 -19.61
CA SER A 70 -21.35 -22.74 -20.54
C SER A 70 -20.34 -21.90 -19.81
N THR A 71 -19.09 -22.38 -19.70
CA THR A 71 -17.98 -21.59 -19.22
C THR A 71 -18.06 -20.22 -19.88
N ALA A 72 -18.28 -19.17 -19.09
CA ALA A 72 -18.38 -17.82 -19.62
C ALA A 72 -17.17 -17.58 -20.53
N PRO A 73 -17.35 -16.99 -21.72
CA PRO A 73 -16.24 -16.75 -22.63
C PRO A 73 -15.12 -16.07 -21.86
N ALA A 74 -13.91 -16.61 -21.98
CA ALA A 74 -12.75 -16.02 -21.33
C ALA A 74 -12.75 -14.53 -21.68
N PRO A 75 -12.83 -13.63 -20.69
CA PRO A 75 -13.00 -12.23 -21.02
C PRO A 75 -11.76 -11.77 -21.79
N ASP A 76 -11.97 -11.00 -22.87
CA ASP A 76 -10.90 -10.49 -23.70
C ASP A 76 -10.14 -9.39 -22.94
N TYR A 77 -9.27 -9.81 -22.02
CA TYR A 77 -8.37 -8.91 -21.33
C TYR A 77 -7.31 -8.41 -22.30
N THR A 78 -7.06 -7.10 -22.29
CA THR A 78 -5.90 -6.55 -22.98
C THR A 78 -4.63 -7.04 -22.27
N PHE A 79 -3.48 -6.86 -22.94
CA PHE A 79 -2.19 -7.21 -22.32
C PHE A 79 -1.95 -6.47 -21.00
N LEU A 80 -2.53 -5.29 -20.83
CA LEU A 80 -2.42 -4.53 -19.59
C LEU A 80 -3.12 -5.24 -18.43
N GLU A 81 -4.39 -5.66 -18.59
CA GLU A 81 -5.12 -6.34 -17.51
C GLU A 81 -4.57 -7.75 -17.24
N LYS A 82 -4.07 -8.44 -18.27
CA LYS A 82 -3.33 -9.71 -18.08
C LYS A 82 -2.10 -9.51 -17.21
N GLY A 83 -1.33 -8.45 -17.46
CA GLY A 83 -0.19 -8.09 -16.63
C GLY A 83 -0.57 -7.78 -15.18
N TYR A 84 -1.70 -7.10 -14.96
CA TYR A 84 -2.20 -6.86 -13.61
C TYR A 84 -2.62 -8.12 -12.87
N ARG A 85 -3.26 -9.07 -13.57
CA ARG A 85 -3.66 -10.34 -12.97
C ARG A 85 -2.46 -11.16 -12.54
N ALA A 86 -1.51 -11.38 -13.46
CA ALA A 86 -0.26 -12.05 -13.14
C ALA A 86 0.45 -11.40 -11.93
N LEU A 87 0.46 -10.07 -11.87
CA LEU A 87 1.03 -9.36 -10.73
C LEU A 87 0.29 -9.60 -9.40
N LEU A 88 -1.05 -9.67 -9.44
CA LEU A 88 -1.87 -9.97 -8.26
C LEU A 88 -1.67 -11.41 -7.78
N ASP A 89 -1.43 -12.34 -8.72
CA ASP A 89 -1.15 -13.75 -8.44
C ASP A 89 0.31 -13.98 -8.01
N GLY A 90 1.16 -12.95 -8.09
CA GLY A 90 2.58 -13.00 -7.73
C GLY A 90 3.48 -13.54 -8.84
N GLU A 91 2.96 -13.71 -10.04
CA GLU A 91 3.66 -14.14 -11.25
C GLU A 91 4.38 -12.95 -11.91
N TYR A 92 5.49 -12.53 -11.32
CA TYR A 92 6.21 -11.32 -11.76
C TYR A 92 6.79 -11.42 -13.18
N ASP A 93 7.20 -12.62 -13.61
CA ASP A 93 7.73 -12.87 -14.95
C ASP A 93 6.68 -12.69 -16.03
N ASP A 94 5.49 -13.23 -15.81
CA ASP A 94 4.37 -13.10 -16.75
C ASP A 94 3.82 -11.67 -16.76
N ALA A 95 3.74 -11.03 -15.59
CA ALA A 95 3.38 -9.63 -15.47
C ALA A 95 4.32 -8.73 -16.29
N MET A 96 5.64 -8.91 -16.13
CA MET A 96 6.64 -8.14 -16.88
C MET A 96 6.50 -8.34 -18.39
N GLN A 97 6.37 -9.58 -18.85
CA GLN A 97 6.19 -9.89 -20.28
C GLN A 97 4.95 -9.22 -20.86
N HIS A 98 3.84 -9.26 -20.13
CA HIS A 98 2.58 -8.64 -20.53
C HIS A 98 2.70 -7.12 -20.60
N PHE A 99 3.30 -6.46 -19.61
CA PHE A 99 3.50 -5.00 -19.64
C PHE A 99 4.45 -4.56 -20.76
N GLN A 100 5.54 -5.29 -21.00
CA GLN A 100 6.44 -5.01 -22.12
C GLN A 100 5.77 -5.22 -23.47
N ARG A 101 4.91 -6.23 -23.60
CA ARG A 101 4.13 -6.44 -24.82
C ARG A 101 3.11 -5.33 -25.03
N TYR A 102 2.41 -4.93 -23.98
CA TYR A 102 1.51 -3.78 -24.00
C TYR A 102 2.24 -2.50 -24.45
N HIS A 103 3.41 -2.21 -23.88
CA HIS A 103 4.22 -1.06 -24.25
C HIS A 103 4.64 -1.05 -25.73
N ARG A 104 4.97 -2.23 -26.29
CA ARG A 104 5.42 -2.35 -27.69
C ARG A 104 4.28 -2.23 -28.69
N LEU A 105 3.08 -2.67 -28.33
CA LEU A 105 1.93 -2.70 -29.24
C LEU A 105 1.11 -1.41 -29.20
N GLU A 106 1.03 -0.75 -28.06
CA GLU A 106 0.21 0.43 -27.86
C GLU A 106 1.07 1.69 -27.81
N THR A 107 0.93 2.56 -28.81
CA THR A 107 1.78 3.77 -28.98
C THR A 107 1.18 5.03 -28.34
N SER A 108 0.11 4.91 -27.55
CA SER A 108 -0.55 6.08 -26.97
C SER A 108 0.23 6.63 -25.77
N PRO A 109 0.21 7.96 -25.52
CA PRO A 109 0.84 8.54 -24.32
C PRO A 109 0.29 7.98 -23.00
N ARG A 110 -0.97 7.52 -23.02
CA ARG A 110 -1.60 6.81 -21.90
C ARG A 110 -0.93 5.44 -21.71
N ALA A 111 -0.80 4.65 -22.78
CA ALA A 111 -0.21 3.32 -22.73
C ALA A 111 1.26 3.36 -22.29
N ASP A 112 2.03 4.34 -22.76
CA ASP A 112 3.42 4.54 -22.32
C ASP A 112 3.51 4.82 -20.82
N LEU A 113 2.59 5.62 -20.29
CA LEU A 113 2.54 5.90 -18.87
C LEU A 113 2.08 4.68 -18.07
N GLU A 114 1.08 3.95 -18.55
CA GLU A 114 0.55 2.73 -17.93
C GLU A 114 1.61 1.63 -17.85
N ALA A 115 2.21 1.28 -18.99
CA ALA A 115 3.26 0.29 -19.06
C ALA A 115 4.48 0.73 -18.28
N GLY A 116 4.91 1.98 -18.42
CA GLY A 116 6.09 2.50 -17.73
C GLY A 116 5.94 2.43 -16.22
N ILE A 117 4.77 2.81 -15.67
CA ILE A 117 4.51 2.70 -14.23
C ILE A 117 4.48 1.23 -13.79
N ALA A 118 3.82 0.37 -14.55
CA ALA A 118 3.71 -1.06 -14.22
C ALA A 118 5.08 -1.76 -14.22
N ILE A 119 5.91 -1.49 -15.23
CA ILE A 119 7.28 -2.01 -15.33
C ILE A 119 8.14 -1.50 -14.16
N ALA A 120 8.10 -0.19 -13.90
CA ALA A 120 8.83 0.40 -12.77
C ALA A 120 8.36 -0.18 -11.43
N TYR A 121 7.06 -0.47 -11.29
CA TYR A 121 6.52 -1.13 -10.09
C TYR A 121 7.11 -2.51 -9.90
N VAL A 122 7.08 -3.37 -10.93
CA VAL A 122 7.64 -4.74 -10.86
C VAL A 122 9.13 -4.72 -10.55
N GLN A 123 9.88 -3.78 -11.11
CA GLN A 123 11.30 -3.60 -10.84
C GLN A 123 11.60 -3.11 -9.40
N MET A 124 10.61 -2.51 -8.72
CA MET A 124 10.76 -2.07 -7.34
C MET A 124 10.43 -3.17 -6.31
N LEU A 125 9.90 -4.31 -6.76
CA LEU A 125 9.51 -5.42 -5.88
C LEU A 125 10.71 -6.34 -5.59
N PRO A 126 11.16 -6.50 -4.33
CA PRO A 126 12.32 -7.35 -4.00
C PRO A 126 12.15 -8.84 -4.33
N ARG A 127 10.91 -9.29 -4.51
CA ARG A 127 10.58 -10.69 -4.86
C ARG A 127 10.58 -10.95 -6.37
N SER A 128 10.68 -9.90 -7.17
CA SER A 128 10.73 -10.00 -8.62
C SER A 128 12.12 -10.37 -9.10
N SER A 129 12.22 -11.24 -10.11
CA SER A 129 13.45 -11.51 -10.84
C SER A 129 14.02 -10.25 -11.51
N PHE A 130 13.18 -9.25 -11.77
CA PHE A 130 13.55 -7.96 -12.35
C PHE A 130 13.85 -6.88 -11.31
N TYR A 131 14.10 -7.25 -10.06
CA TYR A 131 14.35 -6.29 -9.00
C TYR A 131 15.59 -5.43 -9.30
N ASP A 132 15.34 -4.17 -9.66
CA ASP A 132 16.34 -3.13 -9.84
C ASP A 132 15.75 -1.80 -9.35
N PRO A 133 15.95 -1.47 -8.06
CA PRO A 133 15.37 -0.27 -7.47
C PRO A 133 16.00 1.02 -8.03
N GLN A 134 17.20 0.96 -8.63
CA GLN A 134 17.85 2.15 -9.19
C GLN A 134 17.26 2.49 -10.57
N VAL A 135 17.11 1.48 -11.42
CA VAL A 135 16.46 1.65 -12.73
C VAL A 135 15.02 2.09 -12.55
N ALA A 136 14.28 1.47 -11.63
CA ALA A 136 12.90 1.83 -11.39
C ALA A 136 12.74 3.25 -10.81
N ARG A 137 13.65 3.70 -9.94
CA ARG A 137 13.73 5.10 -9.47
C ARG A 137 13.89 6.09 -10.62
N SER A 138 14.91 5.85 -11.45
CA SER A 138 15.25 6.74 -12.55
C SER A 138 14.11 6.83 -13.57
N SER A 139 13.52 5.68 -13.92
CA SER A 139 12.37 5.57 -14.82
C SER A 139 11.15 6.27 -14.25
N PHE A 140 10.83 6.03 -12.97
CA PHE A 140 9.66 6.62 -12.33
C PHE A 140 9.78 8.13 -12.15
N LYS A 141 10.98 8.69 -11.96
CA LYS A 141 11.18 10.14 -11.85
C LYS A 141 10.57 10.89 -13.03
N VAL A 142 10.81 10.40 -14.25
CA VAL A 142 10.26 10.96 -15.49
C VAL A 142 8.76 10.73 -15.60
N LEU A 143 8.28 9.53 -15.23
CA LEU A 143 6.86 9.17 -15.33
C LEU A 143 5.98 9.91 -14.33
N ARG A 144 6.52 10.24 -13.15
CA ARG A 144 5.80 10.91 -12.05
C ARG A 144 5.30 12.30 -12.45
N GLU A 145 6.05 12.99 -13.31
CA GLU A 145 5.75 14.33 -13.80
C GLU A 145 4.56 14.35 -14.78
N LYS A 146 4.23 13.20 -15.39
CA LYS A 146 3.10 13.07 -16.31
C LYS A 146 1.77 13.08 -15.56
N ASN A 147 0.78 13.79 -16.11
CA ASN A 147 -0.54 13.93 -15.49
C ASN A 147 -1.44 12.72 -15.75
N ALA A 148 -1.35 11.71 -14.88
CA ALA A 148 -2.11 10.46 -14.98
C ALA A 148 -3.64 10.67 -14.98
N LYS A 149 -4.15 11.69 -14.27
CA LYS A 149 -5.58 12.00 -14.24
C LYS A 149 -6.07 12.51 -15.59
N LYS A 150 -5.30 13.39 -16.23
CA LYS A 150 -5.61 13.93 -17.56
C LYS A 150 -5.60 12.85 -18.63
N LEU A 151 -4.66 11.91 -18.54
CA LEU A 151 -4.50 10.82 -19.51
C LEU A 151 -5.50 9.66 -19.32
N ARG A 152 -6.38 9.73 -18.31
CA ARG A 152 -7.38 8.68 -17.98
C ARG A 152 -6.75 7.29 -17.91
N VAL A 153 -5.63 7.24 -17.20
CA VAL A 153 -4.86 6.02 -16.93
C VAL A 153 -5.69 5.05 -16.08
N HIS A 154 -5.55 3.75 -16.34
CA HIS A 154 -6.18 2.66 -15.60
C HIS A 154 -5.99 2.80 -14.08
N ASP A 155 -7.01 2.43 -13.30
CA ASP A 155 -7.05 2.66 -11.86
C ASP A 155 -5.96 1.90 -11.10
N TYR A 156 -5.65 0.66 -11.50
CA TYR A 156 -4.50 -0.07 -10.96
C TYR A 156 -3.17 0.64 -11.21
N THR A 157 -2.96 1.24 -12.38
CA THR A 157 -1.76 2.06 -12.61
C THR A 157 -1.71 3.26 -11.67
N ARG A 158 -2.85 3.94 -11.45
CA ARG A 158 -2.91 5.09 -10.55
C ARG A 158 -2.56 4.69 -9.12
N LEU A 159 -3.05 3.53 -8.67
CA LEU A 159 -2.70 2.96 -7.38
C LEU A 159 -1.21 2.59 -7.32
N MET A 160 -0.69 1.93 -8.35
CA MET A 160 0.74 1.59 -8.46
C MET A 160 1.62 2.83 -8.42
N ARG A 161 1.23 3.91 -9.12
CA ARG A 161 1.92 5.20 -9.07
C ARG A 161 2.01 5.73 -7.65
N GLN A 162 0.91 5.68 -6.89
CA GLN A 162 0.93 6.13 -5.50
C GLN A 162 1.80 5.23 -4.64
N SER A 163 1.72 3.92 -4.82
CA SER A 163 2.56 2.98 -4.09
C SER A 163 4.05 3.15 -4.40
N LEU A 164 4.43 3.45 -5.65
CA LEU A 164 5.79 3.77 -6.04
C LEU A 164 6.30 5.00 -5.30
N ILE A 165 5.50 6.06 -5.20
CA ILE A 165 5.88 7.26 -4.41
C ILE A 165 6.24 6.86 -2.98
N ASN A 166 5.36 6.07 -2.34
CA ASN A 166 5.59 5.62 -0.97
C ASN A 166 6.83 4.71 -0.85
N LEU A 167 7.04 3.79 -1.79
CA LEU A 167 8.22 2.90 -1.79
C LEU A 167 9.53 3.69 -1.95
N LEU A 168 9.51 4.77 -2.73
CA LEU A 168 10.67 5.64 -2.90
C LEU A 168 10.99 6.45 -1.65
N GLU A 169 9.97 6.99 -0.99
CA GLU A 169 10.10 7.68 0.29
C GLU A 169 10.66 6.73 1.35
N LEU A 170 10.05 5.55 1.49
CA LEU A 170 10.50 4.52 2.43
C LEU A 170 11.96 4.14 2.20
N GLN A 171 12.41 4.06 0.95
CA GLN A 171 13.81 3.75 0.76
C GLN A 171 14.76 4.93 0.99
N SER A 172 14.35 6.16 0.73
CA SER A 172 15.12 7.32 1.20
C SER A 172 15.35 7.25 2.70
N ASP A 173 14.30 6.91 3.46
CA ASP A 173 14.37 6.77 4.92
C ASP A 173 15.31 5.62 5.34
N ILE A 174 15.23 4.47 4.66
CA ILE A 174 16.13 3.33 4.90
C ILE A 174 17.59 3.72 4.63
N ASP A 175 17.87 4.44 3.54
CA ASP A 175 19.22 4.85 3.17
C ASP A 175 19.78 5.86 4.19
N GLU A 176 18.93 6.77 4.70
CA GLU A 176 19.28 7.70 5.78
C GLU A 176 19.54 6.96 7.11
N LEU A 177 18.68 6.00 7.47
CA LEU A 177 18.84 5.17 8.67
C LEU A 177 20.13 4.36 8.63
N LYS A 178 20.49 3.79 7.48
CA LYS A 178 21.76 3.08 7.28
C LYS A 178 22.95 4.02 7.49
N THR A 179 22.88 5.22 6.93
CA THR A 179 23.93 6.23 7.08
C THR A 179 24.12 6.61 8.54
N ARG A 180 23.04 6.91 9.26
CA ARG A 180 23.07 7.21 10.70
C ARG A 180 23.64 6.05 11.52
N ASN A 181 23.27 4.81 11.18
CA ASN A 181 23.80 3.63 11.87
C ASN A 181 25.32 3.50 11.72
N ILE A 182 25.85 3.75 10.53
CA ILE A 182 27.30 3.74 10.27
C ILE A 182 28.00 4.82 11.10
N THR A 183 27.50 6.06 11.06
CA THR A 183 28.06 7.17 11.85
C THR A 183 28.07 6.85 13.34
N LEU A 184 26.97 6.32 13.88
CA LEU A 184 26.87 5.96 15.29
C LEU A 184 27.86 4.85 15.68
N LYS A 185 28.05 3.85 14.83
CA LYS A 185 29.05 2.80 15.07
C LYS A 185 30.48 3.35 15.10
N ASP A 186 30.80 4.26 14.17
CA ASP A 186 32.11 4.90 14.13
C ASP A 186 32.36 5.77 15.38
N ASP A 187 31.34 6.51 15.82
CA ASP A 187 31.43 7.34 17.02
C ASP A 187 31.56 6.49 18.30
N LEU A 188 30.86 5.36 18.39
CA LEU A 188 31.03 4.40 19.48
C LEU A 188 32.46 3.86 19.51
N LYS A 189 33.00 3.45 18.36
CA LYS A 189 34.38 2.97 18.26
C LYS A 189 35.40 4.02 18.73
N LYS A 190 35.25 5.28 18.31
CA LYS A 190 36.12 6.38 18.76
C LYS A 190 36.03 6.61 20.26
N ARG A 191 34.82 6.53 20.84
CA ARG A 191 34.60 6.66 22.28
C ARG A 191 35.23 5.50 23.05
N GLU A 192 35.12 4.28 22.55
CA GLU A 192 35.78 3.12 23.15
C GLU A 192 37.31 3.24 23.13
N GLU A 193 37.88 3.71 22.02
CA GLU A 193 39.33 3.98 21.93
C GLU A 193 39.78 5.09 22.88
N ALA A 194 38.99 6.17 23.01
CA ALA A 194 39.27 7.23 23.97
C ALA A 194 39.21 6.71 25.42
N LEU A 195 38.21 5.89 25.76
CA LEU A 195 38.11 5.26 27.08
C LEU A 195 39.27 4.30 27.36
N LYS A 196 39.74 3.54 26.36
CA LYS A 196 40.94 2.70 26.50
C LYS A 196 42.17 3.56 26.79
N ARG A 197 42.40 4.63 26.03
CA ARG A 197 43.52 5.56 26.29
C ARG A 197 43.44 6.19 27.68
N LEU A 198 42.25 6.60 28.12
CA LEU A 198 42.05 7.14 29.48
C LEU A 198 42.32 6.09 30.56
N ARG A 199 41.91 4.82 30.33
CA ARG A 199 42.25 3.70 31.22
C ARG A 199 43.76 3.48 31.28
N ASP A 200 44.43 3.46 30.14
CA ASP A 200 45.88 3.24 30.09
C ASP A 200 46.64 4.38 30.78
N LEU A 201 46.20 5.63 30.60
CA LEU A 201 46.75 6.79 31.29
C LEU A 201 46.51 6.73 32.81
N THR A 202 45.31 6.36 33.25
CA THR A 202 45.01 6.26 34.70
C THR A 202 45.74 5.09 35.37
N LEU A 203 45.95 3.97 34.66
CA LEU A 203 46.75 2.86 35.17
C LEU A 203 48.24 3.22 35.25
N ASN A 204 48.76 3.98 34.28
CA ASN A 204 50.16 4.43 34.26
C ASN A 204 50.46 5.62 35.19
N GLN A 205 49.43 6.34 35.66
CA GLN A 205 49.56 7.44 36.63
C GLN A 205 49.42 7.01 38.09
N LYS A 206 49.34 5.70 38.38
CA LYS A 206 49.31 5.21 39.77
C LYS A 206 50.59 5.72 40.48
N PRO A 207 50.46 6.53 41.54
CA PRO A 207 51.62 7.16 42.14
C PRO A 207 52.55 6.08 42.69
N ALA A 208 53.85 6.26 42.45
CA ALA A 208 54.89 5.70 43.28
C ALA A 208 54.70 6.27 44.70
N ALA A 209 53.78 5.67 45.45
CA ALA A 209 53.66 5.88 46.88
C ALA A 209 54.75 5.02 47.53
N GLN A 210 55.81 5.72 47.94
CA GLN A 210 56.72 5.50 49.08
C GLN A 210 57.05 4.06 49.48
#